data_AF-A0AAD7DUN7-F1
#
_entry.id   AF-A0AAD7DUN7-F1
#
_cell.length_a   1.000
_cell.length_b   1.000
_cell.length_c   1.000
_cell.angle_alpha   90.00
_cell.angle_beta   90.00
_cell.angle_gamma   90.00
#
_symmetry.space_group_name_H-M   'P 1'
#
loop_
_entity.id
_entity.type
_entity.pdbx_description
1 polymer ?
#
loop_
_entity_poly.entity_id
_entity_poly.type
_entity_poly.pdbx_seq_one_letter_code
_entity_poly.pdbx_strand_id
1 'polypeptide(L)'
;MASFNPYNMHMNPGQALGPNAAYLLGLGPMPPATNKQTAVARINAALDSGMFDALASPGPQRLSIPFRRRKVCRVCCGLETNTYYVDEVANITISLPVYNAKNTNDKGKKSPTVSTTLILPSDIPSVDFFSRVHALMNVDPVTAVLGWKESAERRRDPYHRLETPDDLNDAFKVLVSLEKSTRRKRPVTMELVNLEVQPDGKTTKQAEKDSEKAVTAPELRKVQEKLTCALHPGKNRWCYVMGPTSKHPGQHVPLGIDVVTLWARKVHDGEADEDCIAPPNILNLDELAEHGKAREDRGSRNRAQPSLPPIHVHVGGSDRALREVDGNIPGPASSKRPREDASDEDSSDDDTVELHIVDVLQELHQKFPALNYAKGIVYASSVLEFDKTYYKENVGMADGAIGKFIKKAGKMVKAVKKRNGKKRARVSDDDLE
;
A
#
# COMPACT_ATOMS: atom_id res chain seq x y z
N MET A 1 -6.13 -54.57 -54.79
CA MET A 1 -5.70 -53.19 -55.07
C MET A 1 -6.94 -52.35 -55.32
N ALA A 2 -7.36 -51.57 -54.33
CA ALA A 2 -8.47 -50.63 -54.45
C ALA A 2 -7.91 -49.20 -54.34
N SER A 3 -8.07 -48.42 -55.40
CA SER A 3 -7.59 -47.04 -55.51
C SER A 3 -8.50 -46.09 -54.73
N PHE A 4 -7.96 -45.45 -53.70
CA PHE A 4 -8.64 -44.42 -52.92
C PHE A 4 -8.55 -43.08 -53.67
N ASN A 5 -9.68 -42.50 -54.05
CA ASN A 5 -9.76 -41.22 -54.77
C ASN A 5 -10.15 -40.10 -53.78
N PRO A 6 -9.22 -39.18 -53.41
CA PRO A 6 -9.42 -38.23 -52.32
C PRO A 6 -10.28 -36.99 -52.66
N TYR A 7 -10.87 -36.89 -53.85
CA TYR A 7 -11.53 -35.66 -54.31
C TYR A 7 -13.07 -35.66 -54.29
N ASN A 8 -13.72 -36.64 -53.68
CA ASN A 8 -15.19 -36.69 -53.65
C ASN A 8 -15.77 -36.20 -52.32
N MET A 9 -15.64 -34.90 -52.02
CA MET A 9 -16.40 -34.25 -50.95
C MET A 9 -17.69 -33.66 -51.53
N HIS A 10 -18.76 -34.45 -51.50
CA HIS A 10 -20.12 -33.95 -51.71
C HIS A 10 -20.48 -32.97 -50.58
N MET A 11 -20.30 -31.68 -50.84
CA MET A 11 -20.81 -30.61 -49.99
C MET A 11 -22.35 -30.60 -50.07
N ASN A 12 -22.98 -30.60 -48.91
CA ASN A 12 -24.43 -30.63 -48.75
C ASN A 12 -25.01 -29.26 -49.21
N PRO A 13 -25.88 -29.20 -50.24
CA PRO A 13 -26.29 -27.93 -50.88
C PRO A 13 -27.20 -27.03 -50.03
N GLY A 14 -27.38 -27.31 -48.74
CA GLY A 14 -28.28 -26.58 -47.85
C GLY A 14 -27.61 -25.68 -46.79
N GLN A 15 -26.28 -25.67 -46.68
CA GLN A 15 -25.59 -24.85 -45.68
C GLN A 15 -24.89 -23.68 -46.37
N ALA A 16 -25.56 -22.52 -46.38
CA ALA A 16 -24.93 -21.27 -46.77
C ALA A 16 -23.75 -20.99 -45.83
N LEU A 17 -22.54 -20.99 -46.39
CA LEU A 17 -21.33 -20.60 -45.67
C LEU A 17 -21.53 -19.19 -45.11
N GLY A 18 -21.31 -19.03 -43.80
CA GLY A 18 -21.37 -17.72 -43.17
C GLY A 18 -20.41 -16.73 -43.85
N PRO A 19 -20.69 -15.41 -43.82
CA PRO A 19 -19.95 -14.40 -44.58
C PRO A 19 -18.44 -14.42 -44.32
N ASN A 20 -18.02 -14.78 -43.09
CA ASN A 20 -16.61 -14.93 -42.75
C ASN A 20 -15.95 -16.15 -43.41
N ALA A 21 -16.68 -17.26 -43.56
CA ALA A 21 -16.17 -18.46 -44.23
C ALA A 21 -16.09 -18.25 -45.75
N ALA A 22 -17.05 -17.52 -46.34
CA ALA A 22 -17.00 -17.13 -47.74
C ALA A 22 -15.81 -16.22 -48.06
N TYR A 23 -15.50 -15.25 -47.18
CA TYR A 23 -14.31 -14.39 -47.33
C TYR A 23 -12.99 -15.17 -47.22
N LEU A 24 -12.87 -16.08 -46.24
CA LEU A 24 -11.65 -16.89 -46.08
C LEU A 24 -11.38 -17.83 -47.26
N LEU A 25 -12.43 -18.20 -48.01
CA LEU A 25 -12.33 -19.00 -49.23
C LEU A 25 -12.20 -18.14 -50.50
N GLY A 26 -12.13 -16.82 -50.38
CA GLY A 26 -12.02 -15.89 -51.52
C GLY A 26 -13.30 -15.75 -52.35
N LEU A 27 -14.43 -16.22 -51.84
CA LEU A 27 -15.72 -16.27 -52.54
C LEU A 27 -16.68 -15.14 -52.13
N GLY A 28 -16.30 -14.28 -51.19
CA GLY A 28 -17.15 -13.22 -50.64
C GLY A 28 -16.47 -11.87 -50.48
N PRO A 29 -17.24 -10.76 -50.39
CA PRO A 29 -16.70 -9.43 -50.15
C PRO A 29 -15.98 -9.38 -48.80
N MET A 30 -14.93 -8.56 -48.73
CA MET A 30 -14.17 -8.34 -47.50
C MET A 30 -15.11 -7.83 -46.39
N PRO A 31 -15.13 -8.47 -45.20
CA PRO A 31 -15.97 -8.00 -44.11
C PRO A 31 -15.53 -6.59 -43.70
N PRO A 32 -16.48 -5.71 -43.30
CA PRO A 32 -16.16 -4.36 -42.87
C PRO A 32 -15.20 -4.39 -41.68
N ALA A 33 -14.25 -3.46 -41.65
CA ALA A 33 -13.26 -3.37 -40.58
C ALA A 33 -13.95 -3.22 -39.22
N THR A 34 -13.52 -4.01 -38.24
CA THR A 34 -14.03 -3.90 -36.87
C THR A 34 -13.55 -2.61 -36.22
N ASN A 35 -14.31 -2.05 -35.27
CA ASN A 35 -13.91 -0.85 -34.51
C ASN A 35 -12.50 -0.95 -33.91
N LYS A 36 -12.07 -2.17 -33.52
CA LYS A 36 -10.72 -2.44 -33.02
C LYS A 36 -9.66 -2.26 -34.11
N GLN A 37 -9.89 -2.81 -35.31
CA GLN A 37 -8.97 -2.64 -36.45
C GLN A 37 -8.88 -1.18 -36.88
N THR A 38 -10.00 -0.45 -36.87
CA THR A 38 -10.03 0.99 -37.16
C THR A 38 -9.26 1.80 -36.13
N ALA A 39 -9.37 1.45 -34.83
CA ALA A 39 -8.62 2.11 -33.77
C ALA A 39 -7.10 1.86 -33.89
N VAL A 40 -6.70 0.61 -34.16
CA VAL A 40 -5.29 0.26 -34.39
C VAL A 40 -4.72 0.96 -35.61
N ALA A 41 -5.48 1.02 -36.71
CA ALA A 41 -5.07 1.75 -37.91
C ALA A 41 -4.89 3.25 -37.65
N ARG A 42 -5.76 3.87 -36.84
CA ARG A 42 -5.63 5.28 -36.43
C ARG A 42 -4.39 5.53 -35.57
N ILE A 43 -4.10 4.64 -34.62
CA ILE A 43 -2.91 4.75 -33.77
C ILE A 43 -1.64 4.60 -34.61
N ASN A 44 -1.59 3.61 -35.50
CA ASN A 44 -0.43 3.42 -36.38
C ASN A 44 -0.25 4.61 -37.33
N ALA A 45 -1.33 5.14 -37.90
CA ALA A 45 -1.26 6.35 -38.73
C ALA A 45 -0.78 7.58 -37.93
N ALA A 46 -1.15 7.70 -36.65
CA ALA A 46 -0.68 8.76 -35.76
C ALA A 46 0.82 8.61 -35.41
N LEU A 47 1.30 7.37 -35.28
CA LEU A 47 2.71 7.06 -35.05
C LEU A 47 3.55 7.35 -36.30
N ASP A 48 3.08 6.94 -37.48
CA ASP A 48 3.78 7.12 -38.75
C ASP A 48 3.83 8.59 -39.20
N SER A 49 2.85 9.40 -38.80
CA SER A 49 2.80 10.83 -39.11
C SER A 49 3.62 11.71 -38.16
N GLY A 50 4.28 11.14 -37.15
CA GLY A 50 5.12 11.90 -36.21
C GLY A 50 4.34 12.93 -35.38
N MET A 51 3.01 12.78 -35.25
CA MET A 51 2.12 13.82 -34.73
C MET A 51 2.03 13.88 -33.20
N PHE A 52 2.98 13.29 -32.47
CA PHE A 52 2.97 13.29 -31.00
C PHE A 52 3.52 14.57 -30.34
N ASP A 53 4.13 15.49 -31.10
CA ASP A 53 4.60 16.78 -30.58
C ASP A 53 3.49 17.85 -30.45
N ALA A 54 2.25 17.58 -30.85
CA ALA A 54 1.16 18.55 -30.85
C ALA A 54 0.17 18.43 -29.66
N LEU A 55 0.46 17.58 -28.66
CA LEU A 55 -0.33 17.52 -27.41
C LEU A 55 0.28 18.37 -26.27
N ALA A 56 1.33 19.14 -26.55
CA ALA A 56 1.68 20.28 -25.72
C ALA A 56 0.55 21.33 -25.83
N SER A 57 -0.26 21.38 -24.78
CA SER A 57 -1.34 22.34 -24.50
C SER A 57 -1.25 23.64 -25.31
N PRO A 58 -2.26 23.98 -26.14
CA PRO A 58 -2.31 25.29 -26.75
C PRO A 58 -2.58 26.31 -25.64
N GLY A 59 -1.55 27.07 -25.27
CA GLY A 59 -1.70 28.28 -24.49
C GLY A 59 -2.75 29.20 -25.15
N PRO A 60 -3.56 29.93 -24.37
CA PRO A 60 -4.67 30.70 -24.91
C PRO A 60 -4.12 31.80 -25.83
N GLN A 61 -4.30 31.62 -27.14
CA GLN A 61 -4.06 32.67 -28.10
C GLN A 61 -5.05 33.80 -27.84
N ARG A 62 -4.52 34.92 -27.32
CA ARG A 62 -5.22 36.19 -27.22
C ARG A 62 -5.49 36.71 -28.63
N LEU A 63 -6.69 36.44 -29.14
CA LEU A 63 -7.25 37.19 -30.25
C LEU A 63 -7.65 38.57 -29.74
N SER A 64 -6.86 39.58 -30.10
CA SER A 64 -7.19 40.99 -29.91
C SER A 64 -8.29 41.40 -30.89
N ILE A 65 -9.55 41.26 -30.47
CA ILE A 65 -10.71 41.81 -31.17
C ILE A 65 -10.96 43.23 -30.62
N PRO A 66 -11.04 44.27 -31.46
CA PRO A 66 -11.30 45.63 -31.00
C PRO A 66 -12.74 45.75 -30.47
N PHE A 67 -12.84 46.04 -29.17
CA PHE A 67 -14.10 46.31 -28.47
C PHE A 67 -14.75 47.59 -29.01
N ARG A 68 -15.76 47.47 -29.89
CA ARG A 68 -16.82 48.48 -30.01
C ARG A 68 -17.92 48.14 -29.02
N ARG A 69 -18.10 49.02 -28.04
CA ARG A 69 -19.22 49.00 -27.07
C ARG A 69 -20.55 49.08 -27.83
N ARG A 70 -21.22 47.94 -28.02
CA ARG A 70 -22.66 47.90 -28.27
C ARG A 70 -23.33 47.24 -27.07
N LYS A 71 -24.20 48.01 -26.41
CA LYS A 71 -25.19 47.51 -25.46
C LYS A 71 -26.11 46.59 -26.24
N VAL A 72 -25.96 45.27 -26.08
CA VAL A 72 -26.90 44.30 -26.64
C VAL A 72 -27.76 43.77 -25.51
N CYS A 73 -29.05 43.75 -25.82
CA CYS A 73 -30.19 43.51 -24.96
C CYS A 73 -30.05 42.19 -24.18
N ARG A 74 -30.30 42.26 -22.88
CA ARG A 74 -30.25 41.13 -21.94
C ARG A 74 -31.65 40.53 -21.78
N VAL A 75 -32.34 40.24 -22.87
CA VAL A 75 -33.67 39.59 -22.83
C VAL A 75 -33.81 38.75 -24.10
N CYS A 76 -34.29 37.52 -23.95
CA CYS A 76 -34.64 36.55 -25.00
C CYS A 76 -33.47 35.76 -25.62
N CYS A 77 -33.02 34.70 -24.94
CA CYS A 77 -32.67 33.38 -25.54
C CYS A 77 -32.22 32.43 -24.42
N GLY A 78 -33.18 31.83 -23.72
CA GLY A 78 -32.97 30.74 -22.77
C GLY A 78 -32.72 29.42 -23.49
N LEU A 79 -31.51 29.24 -24.01
CA LEU A 79 -30.97 27.92 -24.34
C LEU A 79 -29.92 27.61 -23.28
N GLU A 80 -30.39 27.07 -22.15
CA GLU A 80 -29.53 26.46 -21.14
C GLU A 80 -28.92 25.21 -21.78
N THR A 81 -27.77 25.37 -22.42
CA THR A 81 -26.91 24.24 -22.74
C THR A 81 -26.47 23.65 -21.41
N ASN A 82 -27.17 22.59 -21.00
CA ASN A 82 -26.87 21.79 -19.83
C ASN A 82 -25.53 21.10 -20.09
N THR A 83 -24.43 21.81 -19.87
CA THR A 83 -23.09 21.23 -19.88
C THR A 83 -23.02 20.33 -18.65
N TYR A 84 -23.25 19.04 -18.87
CA TYR A 84 -22.97 18.00 -17.88
C TYR A 84 -21.49 18.12 -17.51
N TYR A 85 -21.21 18.79 -16.40
CA TYR A 85 -19.91 18.70 -15.76
C TYR A 85 -19.79 17.26 -15.27
N VAL A 86 -18.98 16.48 -15.97
CA VAL A 86 -18.55 15.18 -15.48
C VAL A 86 -17.63 15.51 -14.30
N ASP A 87 -18.15 15.39 -13.08
CA ASP A 87 -17.33 15.56 -11.88
C ASP A 87 -16.14 14.60 -11.98
N GLU A 88 -14.93 15.17 -12.01
CA GLU A 88 -13.70 14.40 -12.03
C GLU A 88 -13.67 13.54 -10.77
N VAL A 89 -13.71 12.22 -10.95
CA VAL A 89 -13.64 11.26 -9.86
C VAL A 89 -12.26 11.40 -9.20
N ALA A 90 -12.24 11.81 -7.93
CA ALA A 90 -11.01 11.97 -7.17
C ALA A 90 -10.35 10.61 -6.92
N ASN A 91 -9.02 10.56 -6.87
CA ASN A 91 -8.29 9.34 -6.52
C ASN A 91 -7.77 9.42 -5.09
N ILE A 92 -8.14 8.44 -4.27
CA ILE A 92 -7.75 8.37 -2.87
C ILE A 92 -6.53 7.46 -2.73
N THR A 93 -5.48 7.96 -2.08
CA THR A 93 -4.27 7.19 -1.79
C THR A 93 -4.38 6.55 -0.40
N ILE A 94 -4.26 5.23 -0.35
CA ILE A 94 -4.44 4.41 0.84
C ILE A 94 -3.14 3.71 1.18
N SER A 95 -2.73 3.74 2.45
CA SER A 95 -1.55 3.09 3.00
C SER A 95 -1.97 1.95 3.90
N LEU A 96 -1.51 0.74 3.60
CA LEU A 96 -1.85 -0.51 4.29
C LEU A 96 -0.60 -1.12 4.93
N PRO A 97 -0.59 -1.45 6.22
CA PRO A 97 0.47 -2.24 6.82
C PRO A 97 0.38 -3.67 6.31
N VAL A 98 1.37 -4.11 5.54
CA VAL A 98 1.49 -5.51 5.16
C VAL A 98 2.16 -6.25 6.29
N TYR A 99 1.35 -7.01 7.03
CA TYR A 99 1.85 -7.95 8.01
C TYR A 99 2.42 -9.17 7.28
N ASN A 100 3.68 -9.06 6.88
CA ASN A 100 4.42 -10.24 6.47
C ASN A 100 4.59 -11.12 7.70
N ALA A 101 3.79 -12.19 7.81
CA ALA A 101 3.83 -13.18 8.90
C ALA A 101 5.23 -13.78 9.15
N LYS A 102 6.19 -13.53 8.25
CA LYS A 102 7.55 -14.07 8.27
C LYS A 102 8.62 -13.09 8.81
N ASN A 103 8.27 -11.88 9.27
CA ASN A 103 9.24 -10.81 9.57
C ASN A 103 9.44 -10.48 11.07
N THR A 104 9.18 -11.44 11.97
CA THR A 104 9.56 -11.29 13.38
C THR A 104 11.07 -11.48 13.52
N ASN A 105 11.82 -10.38 13.50
CA ASN A 105 13.25 -10.42 13.85
C ASN A 105 13.41 -10.91 15.31
N ASP A 106 14.28 -11.90 15.51
CA ASP A 106 14.70 -12.61 16.73
C ASP A 106 15.03 -11.77 17.99
N LYS A 107 14.91 -10.44 17.92
CA LYS A 107 15.34 -9.52 18.98
C LYS A 107 14.22 -8.69 19.58
N GLY A 108 12.94 -9.02 19.33
CA GLY A 108 11.79 -8.29 19.87
C GLY A 108 11.75 -6.81 19.45
N LYS A 109 12.55 -6.43 18.44
CA LYS A 109 12.45 -5.12 17.81
C LYS A 109 11.42 -5.25 16.71
N LYS A 110 10.31 -4.52 16.86
CA LYS A 110 9.29 -4.36 15.81
C LYS A 110 10.02 -4.01 14.51
N SER A 111 10.07 -4.96 13.58
CA SER A 111 10.58 -4.70 12.24
C SER A 111 9.79 -3.55 11.64
N PRO A 112 10.40 -2.72 10.79
CA PRO A 112 9.65 -1.69 10.08
C PRO A 112 8.49 -2.36 9.35
N THR A 113 7.26 -1.98 9.68
CA THR A 113 6.06 -2.43 9.00
C THR A 113 6.18 -1.98 7.55
N VAL A 114 6.28 -2.95 6.63
CA VAL A 114 6.27 -2.63 5.20
C VAL A 114 4.86 -2.16 4.87
N SER A 115 4.73 -0.90 4.47
CA SER A 115 3.45 -0.34 4.03
C SER A 115 3.31 -0.51 2.51
N THR A 116 2.18 -1.04 2.05
CA THR A 116 1.78 -1.04 0.64
C THR A 116 0.85 0.13 0.38
N THR A 117 1.04 0.82 -0.74
CA THR A 117 0.18 1.93 -1.16
C THR A 117 -0.77 1.47 -2.26
N LEU A 118 -2.04 1.80 -2.12
CA LEU A 118 -3.12 1.52 -3.07
C LEU A 118 -3.74 2.86 -3.50
N ILE A 119 -4.03 3.02 -4.80
CA ILE A 119 -4.72 4.19 -5.32
C ILE A 119 -6.06 3.71 -5.86
N LEU A 120 -7.17 4.23 -5.32
CA LEU A 120 -8.53 3.86 -5.70
C LEU A 120 -9.35 5.10 -6.06
N PRO A 121 -10.31 5.01 -6.98
CA PRO A 121 -11.22 6.11 -7.25
C PRO A 121 -12.20 6.29 -6.07
N SER A 122 -12.62 7.52 -5.80
CA SER A 122 -13.47 7.88 -4.65
C SER A 122 -14.90 7.33 -4.76
N ASP A 123 -15.31 6.87 -5.93
CA ASP A 123 -16.63 6.28 -6.21
C ASP A 123 -16.60 4.74 -6.22
N ILE A 124 -15.50 4.11 -5.77
CA ILE A 124 -15.38 2.65 -5.73
C ILE A 124 -16.52 2.05 -4.88
N PRO A 125 -17.22 1.00 -5.37
CA PRO A 125 -18.20 0.30 -4.57
C PRO A 125 -17.59 -0.24 -3.27
N SER A 126 -18.31 -0.11 -2.15
CA SER A 126 -17.85 -0.54 -0.84
C SER A 126 -17.43 -2.01 -0.82
N VAL A 127 -18.20 -2.89 -1.48
CA VAL A 127 -17.90 -4.32 -1.60
C VAL A 127 -16.52 -4.56 -2.24
N ASP A 128 -16.21 -3.83 -3.31
CA ASP A 128 -14.93 -3.94 -4.03
C ASP A 128 -13.79 -3.37 -3.20
N PHE A 129 -14.02 -2.26 -2.48
CA PHE A 129 -13.07 -1.66 -1.57
C PHE A 129 -12.65 -2.66 -0.47
N PHE A 130 -13.63 -3.20 0.28
CA PHE A 130 -13.36 -4.13 1.38
C PHE A 130 -12.70 -5.42 0.88
N SER A 131 -13.16 -5.96 -0.25
CA SER A 131 -12.57 -7.15 -0.87
C SER A 131 -11.07 -6.96 -1.18
N ARG A 132 -10.69 -5.84 -1.79
CA ARG A 132 -9.29 -5.52 -2.11
C ARG A 132 -8.45 -5.30 -0.85
N VAL A 133 -8.99 -4.57 0.14
CA VAL A 133 -8.29 -4.30 1.40
C VAL A 133 -8.06 -5.59 2.19
N HIS A 134 -9.07 -6.44 2.34
CA HIS A 134 -8.93 -7.73 3.02
C HIS A 134 -7.93 -8.66 2.32
N ALA A 135 -7.97 -8.73 0.99
CA ALA A 135 -7.01 -9.51 0.20
C ALA A 135 -5.56 -9.00 0.38
N LEU A 136 -5.35 -7.68 0.43
CA LEU A 136 -4.02 -7.08 0.58
C LEU A 136 -3.48 -7.19 2.01
N MET A 137 -4.34 -7.09 3.01
CA MET A 137 -3.94 -7.26 4.42
C MET A 137 -3.85 -8.74 4.83
N ASN A 138 -4.29 -9.66 3.97
CA ASN A 138 -4.38 -11.10 4.26
C ASN A 138 -5.15 -11.39 5.56
N VAL A 139 -6.30 -10.73 5.72
CA VAL A 139 -7.20 -10.89 6.88
C VAL A 139 -8.52 -11.47 6.40
N ASP A 140 -9.11 -12.33 7.21
CA ASP A 140 -10.42 -12.89 6.94
C ASP A 140 -11.52 -11.79 7.05
N PRO A 141 -12.39 -11.63 6.03
CA PRO A 141 -13.39 -10.57 5.97
C PRO A 141 -14.46 -10.64 7.07
N VAL A 142 -14.68 -11.81 7.68
CA VAL A 142 -15.72 -12.00 8.70
C VAL A 142 -15.25 -11.54 10.08
N THR A 143 -13.95 -11.73 10.35
CA THR A 143 -13.33 -11.37 11.64
C THR A 143 -12.67 -9.99 11.60
N ALA A 144 -12.23 -9.51 10.43
CA ALA A 144 -11.54 -8.23 10.35
C ALA A 144 -12.41 -7.04 10.79
N VAL A 145 -12.00 -6.33 11.84
CA VAL A 145 -12.52 -4.99 12.16
C VAL A 145 -11.52 -3.96 11.68
N LEU A 146 -11.84 -3.27 10.58
CA LEU A 146 -10.97 -2.24 10.03
C LEU A 146 -11.15 -0.89 10.74
N GLY A 147 -10.04 -0.18 10.89
CA GLY A 147 -10.00 1.20 11.31
C GLY A 147 -9.15 2.03 10.36
N TRP A 148 -9.44 3.32 10.27
CA TRP A 148 -8.74 4.24 9.37
C TRP A 148 -8.31 5.51 10.10
N LYS A 149 -7.31 6.16 9.51
CA LYS A 149 -6.77 7.42 10.00
C LYS A 149 -6.20 8.26 8.88
N GLU A 150 -6.33 9.58 8.97
CA GLU A 150 -5.64 10.49 8.05
C GLU A 150 -4.16 10.64 8.45
N SER A 151 -3.23 10.61 7.49
CA SER A 151 -1.79 10.71 7.78
C SER A 151 -1.33 11.96 8.53
N ALA A 152 -2.12 13.05 8.50
CA ALA A 152 -1.83 14.27 9.27
C ALA A 152 -2.40 14.24 10.71
N GLU A 153 -3.28 13.31 11.04
CA GLU A 153 -3.83 13.19 12.40
C GLU A 153 -2.74 12.79 13.40
N ARG A 154 -2.90 13.18 14.68
CA ARG A 154 -1.83 12.94 15.66
C ARG A 154 -1.75 11.46 15.92
N ARG A 155 -0.55 10.88 15.91
CA ARG A 155 -0.32 9.43 16.16
C ARG A 155 -1.01 8.81 17.40
N ARG A 156 -1.44 9.60 18.38
CA ARG A 156 -2.14 9.12 19.59
C ARG A 156 -3.66 9.10 19.47
N ASP A 157 -4.22 9.80 18.50
CA ASP A 157 -5.67 9.85 18.31
C ASP A 157 -6.16 8.45 17.92
N PRO A 158 -7.32 8.00 18.42
CA PRO A 158 -7.87 6.69 18.08
C PRO A 158 -8.13 6.58 16.57
N TYR A 159 -8.07 5.37 16.03
CA TYR A 159 -8.50 5.11 14.65
C TYR A 159 -10.02 5.21 14.57
N HIS A 160 -10.52 5.79 13.49
CA HIS A 160 -11.95 5.81 13.18
C HIS A 160 -12.36 4.43 12.68
N ARG A 161 -13.51 3.92 13.12
CA ARG A 161 -13.99 2.59 12.71
C ARG A 161 -14.47 2.62 11.26
N LEU A 162 -14.25 1.53 10.52
CA LEU A 162 -14.66 1.38 9.13
C LEU A 162 -15.39 0.03 8.95
N GLU A 163 -16.64 -0.03 9.41
CA GLU A 163 -17.45 -1.27 9.42
C GLU A 163 -18.58 -1.22 8.39
N THR A 164 -19.20 -0.05 8.24
CA THR A 164 -20.35 0.14 7.36
C THR A 164 -19.93 0.82 6.05
N PRO A 165 -20.72 0.66 4.97
CA PRO A 165 -20.52 1.42 3.75
C PRO A 165 -20.65 2.94 3.96
N ASP A 166 -21.44 3.37 4.95
CA ASP A 166 -21.60 4.78 5.30
C ASP A 166 -20.32 5.35 5.92
N ASP A 167 -19.66 4.59 6.80
CA ASP A 167 -18.34 4.97 7.36
C ASP A 167 -17.30 5.19 6.26
N LEU A 168 -17.31 4.33 5.23
CA LEU A 168 -16.40 4.46 4.09
C LEU A 168 -16.70 5.71 3.27
N ASN A 169 -17.97 5.97 2.98
CA ASN A 169 -18.40 7.16 2.25
C ASN A 169 -18.03 8.44 3.01
N ASP A 170 -18.22 8.45 4.33
CA ASP A 170 -17.88 9.60 5.16
C ASP A 170 -16.36 9.79 5.28
N ALA A 171 -15.59 8.70 5.39
CA ALA A 171 -14.14 8.75 5.30
C ALA A 171 -13.67 9.37 3.97
N PHE A 172 -14.25 8.93 2.85
CA PHE A 172 -13.92 9.47 1.53
C PHE A 172 -14.31 10.93 1.36
N LYS A 173 -15.49 11.35 1.85
CA LYS A 173 -15.89 12.76 1.86
C LYS A 173 -14.87 13.61 2.63
N VAL A 174 -14.43 13.14 3.80
CA VAL A 174 -13.42 13.84 4.60
C VAL A 174 -12.10 13.94 3.82
N LEU A 175 -11.60 12.84 3.26
CA LEU A 175 -10.34 12.83 2.53
C LEU A 175 -10.37 13.72 1.27
N VAL A 176 -11.45 13.67 0.49
CA VAL A 176 -11.64 14.52 -0.69
C VAL A 176 -11.76 15.99 -0.29
N SER A 177 -12.46 16.31 0.81
CA SER A 177 -12.54 17.69 1.31
C SER A 177 -11.18 18.23 1.75
N LEU A 178 -10.33 17.37 2.33
CA LEU A 178 -8.98 17.70 2.74
C LEU A 178 -8.04 17.87 1.54
N GLU A 179 -8.20 17.06 0.50
CA GLU A 179 -7.42 17.16 -0.74
C GLU A 179 -7.74 18.45 -1.51
N LYS A 180 -9.03 18.85 -1.55
CA LYS A 180 -9.46 20.12 -2.15
C LYS A 180 -9.02 21.36 -1.35
N SER A 181 -8.49 21.19 -0.14
CA SER A 181 -8.05 22.30 0.69
C SER A 181 -6.73 22.89 0.19
N THR A 182 -6.78 24.11 -0.36
CA THR A 182 -5.60 24.85 -0.89
C THR A 182 -4.52 25.16 0.16
N ARG A 183 -4.83 25.01 1.45
CA ARG A 183 -3.88 25.27 2.54
C ARG A 183 -2.86 24.14 2.73
N ARG A 184 -3.14 22.94 2.23
CA ARG A 184 -2.29 21.77 2.44
C ARG A 184 -1.27 21.63 1.32
N LYS A 185 -0.01 21.38 1.71
CA LYS A 185 1.11 21.11 0.78
C LYS A 185 1.47 19.62 0.68
N ARG A 186 0.92 18.78 1.56
CA ARG A 186 1.25 17.35 1.64
C ARG A 186 0.11 16.53 1.05
N PRO A 187 0.41 15.42 0.34
CA PRO A 187 -0.61 14.52 -0.16
C PRO A 187 -1.41 13.94 1.00
N VAL A 188 -2.73 13.88 0.85
CA VAL A 188 -3.63 13.26 1.83
C VAL A 188 -3.58 11.75 1.62
N THR A 189 -3.16 11.01 2.64
CA THR A 189 -3.15 9.54 2.60
C THR A 189 -3.97 8.96 3.74
N MET A 190 -4.73 7.91 3.44
CA MET A 190 -5.56 7.16 4.39
C MET A 190 -4.77 5.96 4.91
N GLU A 191 -4.42 5.95 6.18
CA GLU A 191 -3.79 4.81 6.85
C GLU A 191 -4.85 3.84 7.34
N LEU A 192 -4.83 2.60 6.87
CA LEU A 192 -5.76 1.53 7.30
C LEU A 192 -5.07 0.58 8.27
N VAL A 193 -5.76 0.14 9.31
CA VAL A 193 -5.26 -0.83 10.31
C VAL A 193 -6.37 -1.80 10.68
N ASN A 194 -6.02 -3.07 10.93
CA ASN A 194 -6.94 -4.03 11.55
C ASN A 194 -6.93 -3.82 13.08
N LEU A 195 -8.07 -3.47 13.66
CA LEU A 195 -8.23 -3.16 15.08
C LEU A 195 -8.28 -4.41 15.97
N GLU A 196 -8.69 -5.57 15.44
CA GLU A 196 -8.74 -6.81 16.23
C GLU A 196 -7.35 -7.37 16.52
N VAL A 197 -6.43 -7.22 15.55
CA VAL A 197 -5.01 -7.54 15.76
C VAL A 197 -4.41 -6.37 16.51
N GLN A 198 -4.76 -6.22 17.80
CA GLN A 198 -3.92 -5.42 18.67
C GLN A 198 -2.56 -6.10 18.69
N PRO A 199 -1.47 -5.45 18.25
CA PRO A 199 -0.16 -6.05 18.27
C PRO A 199 0.22 -6.23 19.72
N ASP A 200 -0.01 -7.43 20.27
CA ASP A 200 0.06 -7.82 21.68
C ASP A 200 1.14 -7.02 22.42
N GLY A 201 0.70 -5.89 22.95
CA GLY A 201 1.55 -4.96 23.64
C GLY A 201 1.70 -5.40 25.08
N LYS A 202 2.00 -6.68 25.34
CA LYS A 202 2.41 -7.33 26.60
C LYS A 202 2.19 -8.85 26.52
N THR A 203 3.02 -9.59 25.80
CA THR A 203 3.25 -11.00 26.16
C THR A 203 4.45 -11.08 27.08
N THR A 204 4.13 -11.36 28.34
CA THR A 204 5.03 -11.73 29.42
C THR A 204 5.81 -12.98 29.01
N LYS A 205 7.09 -13.00 29.38
CA LYS A 205 8.02 -14.14 29.25
C LYS A 205 7.37 -15.47 29.66
N GLN A 206 7.03 -16.32 28.71
CA GLN A 206 7.17 -17.79 28.81
C GLN A 206 6.69 -18.43 27.49
N ALA A 207 7.64 -18.67 26.58
CA ALA A 207 7.58 -19.76 25.62
C ALA A 207 9.03 -20.05 25.24
N GLU A 208 9.57 -21.00 25.98
CA GLU A 208 10.89 -21.57 25.83
C GLU A 208 10.82 -22.61 24.71
N LYS A 209 11.86 -22.66 23.86
CA LYS A 209 12.21 -23.78 22.99
C LYS A 209 11.28 -24.01 21.78
N ASP A 210 11.52 -23.24 20.72
CA ASP A 210 11.69 -23.75 19.35
C ASP A 210 12.18 -22.59 18.49
N SER A 211 13.48 -22.32 18.55
CA SER A 211 14.15 -21.40 17.64
C SER A 211 14.37 -22.10 16.29
N GLU A 212 13.28 -22.29 15.54
CA GLU A 212 13.39 -22.64 14.13
C GLU A 212 14.02 -21.47 13.37
N LYS A 213 15.21 -21.75 12.83
CA LYS A 213 16.13 -20.82 12.21
C LYS A 213 15.40 -20.00 11.13
N ALA A 214 15.43 -18.68 11.27
CA ALA A 214 15.09 -17.79 10.18
C ALA A 214 15.92 -18.18 8.96
N VAL A 215 15.26 -18.63 7.88
CA VAL A 215 15.87 -18.93 6.58
C VAL A 215 16.81 -17.78 6.26
N THR A 216 18.08 -18.08 6.16
CA THR A 216 19.07 -17.03 6.00
C THR A 216 18.88 -16.46 4.58
N ALA A 217 18.89 -15.14 4.45
CA ALA A 217 18.81 -14.47 3.16
C ALA A 217 19.80 -15.01 2.09
N PRO A 218 21.00 -15.53 2.42
CA PRO A 218 21.90 -16.10 1.41
C PRO A 218 21.37 -17.35 0.71
N GLU A 219 20.70 -18.28 1.40
CA GLU A 219 20.21 -19.53 0.80
C GLU A 219 19.07 -19.22 -0.18
N LEU A 220 18.17 -18.30 0.18
CA LEU A 220 17.11 -17.87 -0.72
C LEU A 220 17.68 -17.30 -2.03
N ARG A 221 18.73 -16.49 -1.94
CA ARG A 221 19.39 -15.92 -3.12
C ARG A 221 20.06 -17.01 -3.96
N LYS A 222 20.75 -17.96 -3.33
CA LYS A 222 21.39 -19.11 -4.02
C LYS A 222 20.36 -19.94 -4.79
N VAL A 223 19.23 -20.28 -4.17
CA VAL A 223 18.14 -21.03 -4.83
C VAL A 223 17.51 -20.22 -5.96
N GLN A 224 17.27 -18.93 -5.77
CA GLN A 224 16.73 -18.06 -6.82
C GLN A 224 17.65 -17.97 -8.04
N GLU A 225 18.97 -17.82 -7.82
CA GLU A 225 19.97 -17.77 -8.89
C GLU A 225 20.01 -19.09 -9.67
N LYS A 226 20.00 -20.24 -8.98
CA LYS A 226 20.03 -21.57 -9.62
C LYS A 226 18.76 -21.93 -10.37
N LEU A 227 17.59 -21.54 -9.86
CA LEU A 227 16.30 -21.84 -10.50
C LEU A 227 15.89 -20.81 -11.56
N THR A 228 16.69 -19.77 -11.80
CA THR A 228 16.35 -18.75 -12.81
C THR A 228 16.32 -19.35 -14.21
N CYS A 229 15.15 -19.32 -14.85
CA CYS A 229 14.95 -19.87 -16.19
C CYS A 229 15.17 -18.79 -17.26
N ALA A 230 15.95 -19.11 -18.29
CA ALA A 230 16.16 -18.23 -19.45
C ALA A 230 14.95 -18.17 -20.40
N LEU A 231 14.12 -19.22 -20.44
CA LEU A 231 12.98 -19.33 -21.36
C LEU A 231 11.76 -18.51 -20.92
N HIS A 232 11.64 -18.21 -19.62
CA HIS A 232 10.51 -17.48 -19.06
C HIS A 232 10.94 -16.06 -18.62
N PRO A 233 10.69 -15.01 -19.42
CA PRO A 233 11.01 -13.65 -19.01
C PRO A 233 10.05 -13.15 -17.91
N GLY A 234 10.58 -12.48 -16.87
CA GLY A 234 9.76 -11.85 -15.82
C GLY A 234 10.43 -11.75 -14.45
N LYS A 235 9.75 -11.10 -13.49
CA LYS A 235 10.22 -10.93 -12.09
C LYS A 235 10.15 -12.22 -11.26
N ASN A 236 9.32 -13.19 -11.66
CA ASN A 236 9.13 -14.48 -10.97
C ASN A 236 9.51 -15.64 -11.89
N ARG A 237 10.73 -15.59 -12.43
CA ARG A 237 11.22 -16.49 -13.48
C ARG A 237 11.96 -17.71 -12.93
N TRP A 238 11.41 -18.36 -11.91
CA TRP A 238 12.00 -19.57 -11.38
C TRP A 238 11.31 -20.79 -11.97
N CYS A 239 12.07 -21.74 -12.48
CA CYS A 239 11.53 -23.00 -12.97
C CYS A 239 12.36 -24.17 -12.48
N TYR A 240 11.68 -25.25 -12.14
CA TYR A 240 12.32 -26.54 -12.03
C TYR A 240 12.42 -27.17 -13.42
N VAL A 241 13.61 -27.60 -13.81
CA VAL A 241 13.83 -28.34 -15.07
C VAL A 241 13.81 -29.81 -14.74
N MET A 242 12.85 -30.55 -15.29
CA MET A 242 12.76 -31.98 -15.04
C MET A 242 14.00 -32.70 -15.58
N GLY A 243 14.65 -33.48 -14.72
CA GLY A 243 15.85 -34.24 -15.06
C GLY A 243 15.62 -35.33 -16.13
N PRO A 244 16.70 -35.93 -16.64
CA PRO A 244 16.66 -36.90 -17.74
C PRO A 244 15.89 -38.19 -17.40
N THR A 245 15.69 -38.47 -16.11
CA THR A 245 14.98 -39.66 -15.62
C THR A 245 13.46 -39.48 -15.53
N SER A 246 12.95 -38.27 -15.73
CA SER A 246 11.50 -38.01 -15.70
C SER A 246 10.83 -38.46 -17.01
N LYS A 247 9.50 -38.59 -17.01
CA LYS A 247 8.72 -38.88 -18.23
C LYS A 247 8.85 -37.79 -19.30
N HIS A 248 9.21 -36.56 -18.89
CA HIS A 248 9.31 -35.39 -19.75
C HIS A 248 10.62 -34.65 -19.47
N PRO A 249 11.76 -35.20 -19.92
CA PRO A 249 13.06 -34.60 -19.66
C PRO A 249 13.16 -33.23 -20.31
N GLY A 250 13.70 -32.25 -19.58
CA GLY A 250 13.81 -30.87 -20.05
C GLY A 250 12.52 -30.06 -19.98
N GLN A 251 11.40 -30.62 -19.47
CA GLN A 251 10.21 -29.82 -19.24
C GLN A 251 10.45 -28.82 -18.09
N HIS A 252 10.13 -27.55 -18.32
CA HIS A 252 10.21 -26.49 -17.31
C HIS A 252 8.88 -26.38 -16.55
N VAL A 253 8.92 -26.49 -15.24
CA VAL A 253 7.77 -26.28 -14.35
C VAL A 253 7.94 -24.94 -13.64
N PRO A 254 7.08 -23.94 -13.86
CA PRO A 254 7.21 -22.63 -13.23
C PRO A 254 6.92 -22.72 -11.72
N LEU A 255 7.77 -22.07 -10.92
CA LEU A 255 7.67 -22.08 -9.46
C LEU A 255 7.31 -20.69 -8.92
N GLY A 256 6.37 -20.65 -7.97
CA GLY A 256 6.06 -19.45 -7.22
C GLY A 256 7.12 -19.14 -6.15
N ILE A 257 7.18 -17.88 -5.71
CA ILE A 257 8.13 -17.44 -4.67
C ILE A 257 8.01 -18.24 -3.36
N ASP A 258 6.81 -18.69 -3.02
CA ASP A 258 6.57 -19.49 -1.82
C ASP A 258 7.28 -20.84 -1.89
N VAL A 259 7.24 -21.49 -3.05
CA VAL A 259 7.92 -22.77 -3.31
C VAL A 259 9.44 -22.60 -3.29
N VAL A 260 9.95 -21.53 -3.92
CA VAL A 260 11.38 -21.19 -3.89
C VAL A 260 11.87 -20.90 -2.47
N THR A 261 11.05 -20.23 -1.66
CA THR A 261 11.37 -19.95 -0.25
C THR A 261 11.37 -21.21 0.60
N LEU A 262 10.41 -22.11 0.36
CA LEU A 262 10.35 -23.40 1.03
C LEU A 262 11.56 -24.27 0.66
N TRP A 263 11.96 -24.28 -0.61
CA TRP A 263 13.16 -24.98 -1.06
C TRP A 263 14.42 -24.40 -0.40
N ALA A 264 14.56 -23.08 -0.35
CA ALA A 264 15.68 -22.43 0.35
C ALA A 264 15.75 -22.81 1.84
N ARG A 265 14.60 -22.95 2.52
CA ARG A 265 14.55 -23.46 3.89
C ARG A 265 15.07 -24.90 3.97
N LYS A 266 14.63 -25.77 3.08
CA LYS A 266 15.10 -27.17 3.05
C LYS A 266 16.58 -27.31 2.73
N VAL A 267 17.12 -26.44 1.89
CA VAL A 267 18.59 -26.36 1.66
C VAL A 267 19.30 -25.94 2.94
N HIS A 268 18.78 -24.94 3.65
CA HIS A 268 19.33 -24.49 4.93
C HIS A 268 19.30 -25.57 6.02
N ASP A 269 18.23 -26.37 6.06
CA ASP A 269 18.08 -27.48 7.01
C ASP A 269 18.91 -28.72 6.64
N GLY A 270 19.55 -28.73 5.46
CA GLY A 270 20.32 -29.86 4.95
C GLY A 270 19.44 -31.02 4.45
N GLU A 271 18.15 -30.77 4.22
CA GLU A 271 17.18 -31.76 3.72
C GLU A 271 17.06 -31.75 2.19
N ALA A 272 17.61 -30.76 1.50
CA ALA A 272 17.62 -30.64 0.06
C ALA A 272 19.03 -30.36 -0.47
N ASP A 273 19.29 -30.76 -1.72
CA ASP A 273 20.57 -30.50 -2.38
C ASP A 273 20.83 -29.00 -2.50
N GLU A 274 22.04 -28.59 -2.10
CA GLU A 274 22.53 -27.22 -2.28
C GLU A 274 22.62 -26.79 -3.75
N ASP A 275 22.65 -27.76 -4.67
CA ASP A 275 22.65 -27.55 -6.11
C ASP A 275 21.27 -27.40 -6.72
N CYS A 276 20.21 -27.58 -5.92
CA CYS A 276 18.82 -27.49 -6.39
C CYS A 276 18.54 -28.39 -7.61
N ILE A 277 19.32 -29.47 -7.77
CA ILE A 277 19.16 -30.45 -8.84
C ILE A 277 17.95 -31.31 -8.53
N ALA A 278 17.88 -31.83 -7.31
CA ALA A 278 16.75 -32.57 -6.80
C ALA A 278 15.81 -31.66 -5.98
N PRO A 279 14.52 -31.64 -6.29
CA PRO A 279 13.52 -30.91 -5.55
C PRO A 279 13.23 -31.62 -4.23
N PRO A 280 13.04 -30.88 -3.12
CA PRO A 280 12.71 -31.49 -1.85
C PRO A 280 11.42 -32.31 -1.96
N ASN A 281 11.41 -33.48 -1.33
CA ASN A 281 10.36 -34.50 -1.46
C ASN A 281 8.95 -33.98 -1.12
N ILE A 282 8.87 -32.89 -0.35
CA ILE A 282 7.63 -32.21 0.04
C ILE A 282 6.96 -31.40 -1.07
N LEU A 283 7.59 -31.23 -2.24
CA LEU A 283 7.06 -30.37 -3.29
C LEU A 283 6.05 -31.03 -4.23
N ASN A 284 5.74 -32.33 -4.09
CA ASN A 284 4.78 -33.05 -4.96
C ASN A 284 4.79 -32.53 -6.41
N LEU A 285 5.96 -32.54 -7.04
CA LEU A 285 6.13 -31.82 -8.31
C LEU A 285 5.25 -32.34 -9.43
N ASP A 286 4.83 -33.60 -9.35
CA ASP A 286 3.87 -34.18 -10.27
C ASP A 286 2.55 -33.40 -10.21
N GLU A 287 2.07 -33.05 -9.02
CA GLU A 287 0.87 -32.22 -8.82
C GLU A 287 1.09 -30.79 -9.33
N LEU A 288 2.28 -30.19 -9.10
CA LEU A 288 2.61 -28.86 -9.61
C LEU A 288 2.69 -28.80 -11.14
N ALA A 289 3.22 -29.84 -11.77
CA ALA A 289 3.28 -29.94 -13.23
C ALA A 289 1.88 -30.07 -13.83
N GLU A 290 0.99 -30.82 -13.18
CA GLU A 290 -0.42 -30.92 -13.56
C GLU A 290 -1.18 -29.60 -13.34
N HIS A 291 -0.96 -28.94 -12.20
CA HIS A 291 -1.55 -27.63 -11.90
C HIS A 291 -1.06 -26.52 -12.84
N GLY A 292 0.22 -26.56 -13.24
CA GLY A 292 0.80 -25.63 -14.21
C GLY A 292 0.08 -25.71 -15.56
N LYS A 293 -0.11 -26.93 -16.08
CA LYS A 293 -0.89 -27.16 -17.31
C LYS A 293 -2.32 -26.65 -17.18
N ALA A 294 -2.99 -26.95 -16.06
CA ALA A 294 -4.36 -26.46 -15.81
C ALA A 294 -4.46 -24.93 -15.78
N ARG A 295 -3.42 -24.23 -15.28
CA ARG A 295 -3.39 -22.77 -15.22
C ARG A 295 -3.15 -22.14 -16.60
N GLU A 296 -2.29 -22.76 -17.42
CA GLU A 296 -2.05 -22.35 -18.81
C GLU A 296 -3.31 -22.55 -19.68
N ASP A 297 -3.99 -23.69 -19.51
CA ASP A 297 -5.26 -23.98 -20.20
C ASP A 297 -6.39 -23.00 -19.82
N ARG A 298 -6.46 -22.58 -18.55
CA ARG A 298 -7.41 -21.57 -18.09
C ARG A 298 -7.08 -20.16 -18.61
N GLY A 299 -5.79 -19.82 -18.73
CA GLY A 299 -5.35 -18.57 -19.34
C GLY A 299 -5.68 -18.48 -20.83
N SER A 300 -5.62 -19.61 -21.54
CA SER A 300 -5.97 -19.71 -22.96
C SER A 300 -7.48 -19.60 -23.22
N ARG A 301 -8.33 -20.24 -22.41
CA ARG A 301 -9.80 -20.24 -22.63
C ARG A 301 -10.48 -18.88 -22.42
N ASN A 302 -9.95 -18.01 -21.56
CA ASN A 302 -10.51 -16.67 -21.35
C ASN A 302 -10.20 -15.68 -22.48
N ARG A 303 -9.48 -16.09 -23.53
CA ARG A 303 -9.23 -15.27 -24.73
C ARG A 303 -10.19 -15.54 -25.88
N ALA A 304 -11.08 -16.52 -25.76
CA ALA A 304 -12.23 -16.67 -26.64
C ALA A 304 -13.39 -15.78 -26.16
N GLN A 305 -13.92 -14.96 -27.07
CA GLN A 305 -14.89 -13.91 -26.76
C GLN A 305 -16.17 -14.42 -26.05
N PRO A 306 -16.67 -13.72 -25.03
CA PRO A 306 -18.03 -13.95 -24.54
C PRO A 306 -19.02 -13.25 -25.50
N SER A 307 -19.75 -14.04 -26.29
CA SER A 307 -20.94 -13.58 -27.01
C SER A 307 -22.09 -13.40 -26.02
N LEU A 308 -22.15 -12.23 -25.37
CA LEU A 308 -23.32 -11.83 -24.58
C LEU A 308 -24.31 -11.08 -25.47
N PRO A 309 -25.62 -11.40 -25.41
CA PRO A 309 -26.63 -10.69 -26.19
C PRO A 309 -26.83 -9.25 -25.68
N PRO A 310 -27.24 -8.31 -26.55
CA PRO A 310 -27.42 -6.89 -26.20
C PRO A 310 -28.53 -6.70 -25.17
N ILE A 311 -28.20 -6.14 -24.01
CA ILE A 311 -29.16 -5.72 -23.00
C ILE A 311 -29.59 -4.28 -23.31
N HIS A 312 -30.81 -4.11 -23.82
CA HIS A 312 -31.45 -2.80 -24.00
C HIS A 312 -32.15 -2.39 -22.68
N VAL A 313 -31.67 -1.32 -22.05
CA VAL A 313 -32.32 -0.74 -20.86
C VAL A 313 -33.18 0.44 -21.30
N HIS A 314 -34.50 0.31 -21.19
CA HIS A 314 -35.44 1.41 -21.34
C HIS A 314 -35.55 2.18 -20.02
N VAL A 315 -35.05 3.42 -20.00
CA VAL A 315 -35.33 4.37 -18.92
C VAL A 315 -36.61 5.10 -19.29
N GLY A 316 -37.73 4.65 -18.72
CA GLY A 316 -39.04 5.28 -18.87
C GLY A 316 -39.09 6.60 -18.09
N GLY A 317 -39.44 7.67 -18.78
CA GLY A 317 -39.69 8.99 -18.20
C GLY A 317 -40.80 8.94 -17.16
N SER A 318 -40.51 9.48 -15.98
CA SER A 318 -41.51 9.83 -14.98
C SER A 318 -41.48 11.34 -14.80
N ASP A 319 -42.41 12.00 -15.48
CA ASP A 319 -42.86 13.35 -15.14
C ASP A 319 -43.46 13.32 -13.73
N ARG A 320 -42.82 13.98 -12.77
CA ARG A 320 -43.51 14.39 -11.54
C ARG A 320 -42.85 15.61 -10.88
N ALA A 321 -43.46 16.76 -11.22
CA ALA A 321 -43.69 17.96 -10.42
C ALA A 321 -42.86 18.12 -9.12
N LEU A 322 -41.92 19.05 -9.14
CA LEU A 322 -41.43 19.71 -7.93
C LEU A 322 -42.04 21.10 -7.83
N ARG A 323 -42.71 21.32 -6.70
CA ARG A 323 -43.28 22.59 -6.26
C ARG A 323 -42.16 23.55 -5.87
N GLU A 324 -42.32 24.80 -6.30
CA GLU A 324 -41.59 25.97 -5.82
C GLU A 324 -41.73 26.11 -4.31
N VAL A 325 -40.59 26.31 -3.62
CA VAL A 325 -40.54 26.95 -2.31
C VAL A 325 -39.41 27.97 -2.38
N ASP A 326 -39.80 29.23 -2.54
CA ASP A 326 -38.95 30.40 -2.34
C ASP A 326 -38.51 30.48 -0.87
N GLY A 327 -37.21 30.66 -0.65
CA GLY A 327 -36.62 30.77 0.69
C GLY A 327 -35.36 31.62 0.67
N ASN A 328 -35.53 32.92 0.91
CA ASN A 328 -34.52 33.91 1.30
C ASN A 328 -33.50 33.37 2.31
N ILE A 329 -32.19 33.49 2.01
CA ILE A 329 -31.14 33.49 3.03
C ILE A 329 -30.11 34.61 2.72
N PRO A 330 -29.82 35.53 3.67
CA PRO A 330 -28.86 36.61 3.51
C PRO A 330 -27.42 36.13 3.80
N GLY A 331 -26.47 36.59 2.99
CA GLY A 331 -25.04 36.30 3.19
C GLY A 331 -24.38 37.18 4.26
N PRO A 332 -23.26 36.74 4.89
CA PRO A 332 -22.47 37.61 5.73
C PRO A 332 -21.13 38.03 5.11
N ALA A 333 -20.99 39.36 5.14
CA ALA A 333 -19.83 40.24 5.26
C ALA A 333 -18.42 39.65 5.47
N SER A 334 -17.51 40.25 4.71
CA SER A 334 -16.05 40.27 4.88
C SER A 334 -15.62 40.93 6.20
N SER A 335 -14.68 40.31 6.92
CA SER A 335 -13.93 40.95 8.00
C SER A 335 -12.42 40.86 7.71
N LYS A 336 -11.80 42.05 7.60
CA LYS A 336 -10.36 42.26 7.52
C LYS A 336 -9.81 42.29 8.95
N ARG A 337 -8.71 41.59 9.23
CA ARG A 337 -7.89 41.82 10.43
C ARG A 337 -6.48 42.29 10.05
N PRO A 338 -5.85 43.19 10.83
CA PRO A 338 -4.55 43.76 10.53
C PRO A 338 -3.40 42.88 11.02
N ARG A 339 -2.25 43.09 10.38
CA ARG A 339 -0.92 42.60 10.77
C ARG A 339 -0.35 43.52 11.83
N GLU A 340 0.30 42.95 12.84
CA GLU A 340 1.29 43.64 13.65
C GLU A 340 2.57 42.82 13.76
N ASP A 341 3.63 43.59 13.94
CA ASP A 341 5.07 43.34 13.86
C ASP A 341 5.66 42.92 15.22
N ALA A 342 6.96 42.59 15.22
CA ALA A 342 7.89 42.43 16.37
C ALA A 342 7.91 41.04 17.07
N SER A 343 9.04 40.51 17.56
CA SER A 343 10.46 40.92 17.60
C SER A 343 11.29 39.70 18.06
N ASP A 344 12.50 39.56 17.51
CA ASP A 344 13.57 38.66 17.97
C ASP A 344 14.09 39.11 19.34
N GLU A 345 14.09 38.23 20.35
CA GLU A 345 15.09 38.23 21.43
C GLU A 345 15.44 36.81 21.88
N ASP A 346 16.74 36.55 21.86
CA ASP A 346 17.49 35.35 22.22
C ASP A 346 17.72 35.34 23.74
N SER A 347 17.23 34.31 24.46
CA SER A 347 17.63 34.04 25.84
C SER A 347 17.53 32.55 26.16
N SER A 348 18.68 31.90 26.10
CA SER A 348 18.88 30.49 26.44
C SER A 348 19.20 30.34 27.93
N ASP A 349 18.18 30.26 28.78
CA ASP A 349 18.31 29.65 30.11
C ASP A 349 17.88 28.17 30.04
N ASP A 350 18.86 27.28 30.20
CA ASP A 350 18.67 25.83 30.27
C ASP A 350 18.38 25.44 31.71
N ASP A 351 17.11 25.57 32.12
CA ASP A 351 16.59 25.02 33.38
C ASP A 351 16.62 23.48 33.33
N THR A 352 17.82 22.89 33.45
CA THR A 352 17.97 21.47 33.65
C THR A 352 17.45 21.10 35.02
N VAL A 353 16.25 20.53 35.07
CA VAL A 353 15.68 19.92 36.29
C VAL A 353 16.70 18.94 36.89
N GLU A 354 17.35 19.35 37.97
CA GLU A 354 18.37 18.59 38.67
C GLU A 354 17.73 17.37 39.34
N LEU A 355 18.11 16.17 38.88
CA LEU A 355 17.74 14.93 39.55
C LEU A 355 18.75 14.63 40.65
N HIS A 356 18.28 14.67 41.89
CA HIS A 356 19.10 14.35 43.05
C HIS A 356 19.43 12.85 43.07
N ILE A 357 20.72 12.51 43.18
CA ILE A 357 21.23 11.14 43.18
C ILE A 357 20.62 10.25 44.28
N VAL A 358 20.15 10.86 45.37
CA VAL A 358 19.56 10.16 46.52
C VAL A 358 18.32 9.38 46.09
N ASP A 359 17.51 9.92 45.18
CA ASP A 359 16.30 9.25 44.69
C ASP A 359 16.66 8.00 43.87
N VAL A 360 17.73 8.10 43.06
CA VAL A 360 18.26 6.99 42.26
C VAL A 360 18.81 5.88 43.16
N LEU A 361 19.57 6.26 44.18
CA LEU A 361 20.16 5.35 45.16
C LEU A 361 19.08 4.68 46.02
N GLN A 362 18.04 5.41 46.43
CA GLN A 362 16.93 4.87 47.19
C GLN A 362 16.13 3.83 46.37
N GLU A 363 15.82 4.14 45.10
CA GLU A 363 15.10 3.20 44.21
C GLU A 363 15.96 1.97 43.85
N LEU A 364 17.29 2.09 43.90
CA LEU A 364 18.22 0.96 43.73
C LEU A 364 18.34 0.13 44.99
N HIS A 365 18.41 0.76 46.16
CA HIS A 365 18.48 0.07 47.45
C HIS A 365 17.20 -0.72 47.71
N GLN A 366 16.02 -0.18 47.38
CA GLN A 366 14.75 -0.93 47.44
C GLN A 366 14.76 -2.20 46.58
N LYS A 367 15.40 -2.15 45.39
CA LYS A 367 15.46 -3.28 44.46
C LYS A 367 16.58 -4.28 44.79
N PHE A 368 17.65 -3.80 45.42
CA PHE A 368 18.85 -4.59 45.71
C PHE A 368 19.46 -4.16 47.06
N PRO A 369 18.84 -4.50 48.20
CA PRO A 369 19.27 -4.01 49.50
C PRO A 369 20.67 -4.52 49.89
N ALA A 370 21.06 -5.69 49.38
CA ALA A 370 22.35 -6.32 49.64
C ALA A 370 23.57 -5.58 49.02
N LEU A 371 23.35 -4.61 48.12
CA LEU A 371 24.43 -3.97 47.36
C LEU A 371 24.97 -2.66 47.98
N ASN A 372 24.50 -2.27 49.17
CA ASN A 372 24.94 -1.13 50.00
C ASN A 372 25.76 -0.04 49.24
N TYR A 373 25.06 0.80 48.47
CA TYR A 373 25.68 1.80 47.60
C TYR A 373 26.26 2.97 48.41
N ALA A 374 27.56 3.25 48.28
CA ALA A 374 28.25 4.31 49.02
C ALA A 374 27.95 5.72 48.48
N LYS A 375 28.05 6.73 49.37
CA LYS A 375 27.76 8.15 49.11
C LYS A 375 29.01 8.83 48.52
N GLY A 376 28.95 9.29 47.27
CA GLY A 376 30.09 10.01 46.66
C GLY A 376 29.81 10.72 45.33
N ILE A 377 28.58 10.69 44.83
CA ILE A 377 28.18 11.35 43.57
C ILE A 377 26.96 12.20 43.90
N VAL A 378 26.98 13.48 43.52
CA VAL A 378 25.92 14.45 43.87
C VAL A 378 24.80 14.46 42.83
N TYR A 379 25.12 14.21 41.55
CA TYR A 379 24.15 14.30 40.45
C TYR A 379 24.06 13.03 39.62
N ALA A 380 22.83 12.66 39.25
CA ALA A 380 22.57 11.45 38.44
C ALA A 380 23.10 11.56 37.00
N SER A 381 23.25 12.78 36.47
CA SER A 381 23.85 13.06 35.15
C SER A 381 25.33 12.67 35.10
N SER A 382 26.08 13.04 36.15
CA SER A 382 27.52 12.79 36.28
C SER A 382 27.86 11.30 36.37
N VAL A 383 26.89 10.44 36.70
CA VAL A 383 27.09 8.98 36.77
C VAL A 383 27.57 8.39 35.43
N LEU A 384 27.25 9.03 34.32
CA LEU A 384 27.67 8.55 33.00
C LEU A 384 29.08 9.01 32.60
N GLU A 385 29.66 9.96 33.33
CA GLU A 385 30.94 10.60 33.01
C GLU A 385 32.14 9.85 33.64
N PHE A 386 31.90 9.11 34.73
CA PHE A 386 32.92 8.29 35.37
C PHE A 386 33.03 6.90 34.73
N ASP A 387 34.25 6.39 34.65
CA ASP A 387 34.54 5.05 34.16
C ASP A 387 34.19 3.97 35.21
N LYS A 388 34.18 2.70 34.79
CA LYS A 388 33.84 1.59 35.70
C LYS A 388 34.86 1.44 36.84
N THR A 389 36.11 1.78 36.59
CA THR A 389 37.23 1.73 37.56
C THR A 389 37.00 2.68 38.72
N TYR A 390 36.52 3.90 38.47
CA TYR A 390 36.13 4.85 39.51
C TYR A 390 35.07 4.30 40.47
N TYR A 391 34.03 3.63 39.95
CA TYR A 391 32.99 3.02 40.80
C TYR A 391 33.52 1.89 41.66
N LYS A 392 34.51 1.16 41.16
CA LYS A 392 35.14 0.06 41.88
C LYS A 392 36.07 0.58 42.97
N GLU A 393 36.96 1.50 42.61
CA GLU A 393 38.07 1.94 43.46
C GLU A 393 37.65 3.05 44.44
N ASN A 394 36.86 4.03 43.99
CA ASN A 394 36.49 5.19 44.79
C ASN A 394 35.13 5.03 45.49
N VAL A 395 34.20 4.32 44.87
CA VAL A 395 32.84 4.09 45.42
C VAL A 395 32.72 2.73 46.12
N GLY A 396 33.65 1.79 45.87
CA GLY A 396 33.65 0.46 46.48
C GLY A 396 32.52 -0.45 45.98
N MET A 397 31.99 -0.20 44.78
CA MET A 397 30.93 -1.03 44.20
C MET A 397 31.49 -2.36 43.68
N ALA A 398 30.75 -3.46 43.91
CA ALA A 398 31.10 -4.75 43.33
C ALA A 398 31.01 -4.72 41.79
N ASP A 399 31.96 -5.36 41.09
CA ASP A 399 32.06 -5.36 39.62
C ASP A 399 30.74 -5.73 38.91
N GLY A 400 29.99 -6.69 39.47
CA GLY A 400 28.69 -7.13 38.93
C GLY A 400 27.55 -6.12 39.12
N ALA A 401 27.69 -5.16 40.05
CA ALA A 401 26.69 -4.13 40.36
C ALA A 401 26.90 -2.87 39.51
N ILE A 402 28.15 -2.52 39.17
CA ILE A 402 28.51 -1.29 38.44
C ILE A 402 27.77 -1.21 37.10
N GLY A 403 27.76 -2.29 36.32
CA GLY A 403 27.06 -2.31 35.02
C GLY A 403 25.54 -2.10 35.14
N LYS A 404 24.92 -2.64 36.20
CA LYS A 404 23.49 -2.47 36.46
C LYS A 404 23.17 -1.05 36.92
N PHE A 405 24.05 -0.48 37.75
CA PHE A 405 23.97 0.89 38.25
C PHE A 405 24.00 1.92 37.11
N ILE A 406 25.07 1.92 36.29
CA ILE A 406 25.24 2.86 35.16
C ILE A 406 24.06 2.76 34.19
N LYS A 407 23.61 1.52 33.90
CA LYS A 407 22.47 1.29 33.00
C LYS A 407 21.16 1.86 33.55
N LYS A 408 20.92 1.79 34.86
CA LYS A 408 19.70 2.32 35.49
C LYS A 408 19.75 3.84 35.60
N ALA A 409 20.87 4.40 36.07
CA ALA A 409 21.08 5.85 36.12
C ALA A 409 20.90 6.48 34.73
N GLY A 410 21.50 5.89 33.69
CA GLY A 410 21.34 6.36 32.32
C GLY A 410 19.90 6.29 31.80
N LYS A 411 19.09 5.31 32.23
CA LYS A 411 17.66 5.28 31.91
C LYS A 411 16.89 6.42 32.60
N MET A 412 17.20 6.72 33.86
CA MET A 412 16.53 7.78 34.61
C MET A 412 16.85 9.16 34.04
N VAL A 413 18.11 9.43 33.72
CA VAL A 413 18.54 10.68 33.04
C VAL A 413 17.81 10.83 31.69
N LYS A 414 17.76 9.78 30.87
CA LYS A 414 17.02 9.81 29.60
C LYS A 414 15.52 10.01 29.78
N ALA A 415 14.92 9.41 30.82
CA ALA A 415 13.50 9.57 31.12
C ALA A 415 13.16 11.02 31.49
N VAL A 416 14.03 11.70 32.24
CA VAL A 416 13.85 13.11 32.59
C VAL A 416 14.09 14.04 31.42
N LYS A 417 15.14 13.85 30.61
CA LYS A 417 15.32 14.61 29.36
C LYS A 417 14.10 14.47 28.44
N LYS A 418 13.53 13.27 28.32
CA LYS A 418 12.31 13.02 27.53
C LYS A 418 11.06 13.70 28.13
N ARG A 419 10.96 13.84 29.45
CA ARG A 419 9.86 14.56 30.10
C ARG A 419 10.00 16.07 29.91
N ASN A 420 11.20 16.61 30.07
CA ASN A 420 11.45 18.05 29.97
C ASN A 420 11.32 18.55 28.52
N GLY A 421 11.85 17.81 27.54
CA GLY A 421 11.66 18.12 26.11
C GLY A 421 10.21 18.06 25.63
N LYS A 422 9.28 17.54 26.45
CA LYS A 422 7.85 17.46 26.14
C LYS A 422 7.03 18.57 26.81
N LYS A 423 7.60 19.30 27.78
CA LYS A 423 6.91 20.39 28.50
C LYS A 423 7.11 21.76 27.85
N ARG A 424 8.14 21.98 27.03
CA ARG A 424 8.38 23.25 26.29
C ARG A 424 7.41 23.52 25.11
N ALA A 425 6.29 22.82 24.99
CA ALA A 425 5.34 22.99 23.87
C ALA A 425 3.94 23.49 24.31
N ARG A 426 3.76 23.91 25.57
CA ARG A 426 2.53 24.55 26.07
C ARG A 426 2.89 25.60 27.12
N VAL A 427 3.34 26.75 26.67
CA VAL A 427 2.99 28.01 27.33
C VAL A 427 1.82 28.53 26.50
N SER A 428 0.65 28.61 27.11
CA SER A 428 -0.55 29.23 26.55
C SER A 428 -0.47 30.73 26.81
N ASP A 429 -0.53 31.54 25.75
CA ASP A 429 -0.62 33.01 25.77
C ASP A 429 -2.01 33.50 26.22
N ASP A 430 -2.49 33.08 27.39
CA ASP A 430 -3.85 33.44 27.86
C ASP A 430 -3.86 34.23 29.19
N ASP A 431 -2.76 34.88 29.61
CA ASP A 431 -2.74 35.72 30.82
C ASP A 431 -2.08 37.10 30.59
N LEU A 432 -2.59 37.85 29.61
CA LEU A 432 -2.46 39.32 29.57
C LEU A 432 -3.80 39.94 29.12
N GLU A 433 -4.73 40.03 30.07
CA GLU A 433 -5.76 41.08 30.14
C GLU A 433 -5.84 41.65 31.56
#